data_AF-A0A957UK21-F1
#
_entry.id   AF-A0A957UK21-F1
#
_cell.length_a   1.000
_cell.length_b   1.000
_cell.length_c   1.000
_cell.angle_alpha   90.00
_cell.angle_beta   90.00
_cell.angle_gamma   90.00
#
_symmetry.space_group_name_H-M   'P 1'
#
loop_
_entity.id
_entity.type
_entity.pdbx_description
1 polymer ?
#
loop_
_entity_poly.entity_id
_entity_poly.type
_entity_poly.pdbx_seq_one_letter_code
_entity_poly.pdbx_strand_id
1 'polypeptide(L)'
;MPDDLLIEIKNLRTHFFTDEGVIQAVDGVHLEMYRNKTLCVVGESGCGKSVTARSILQIVDPPGRIVEGNIFYHRDNGNGQREVIDLAALSPRSRQIRDI
;
A
#
# COMPACT_ATOMS: atom_id res chain seq x y z
N MET A 1 -9.48 -21.35 -5.37
CA MET A 1 -8.17 -21.38 -6.05
C MET A 1 -7.12 -20.97 -5.03
N PRO A 2 -6.13 -21.81 -4.70
CA PRO A 2 -4.96 -21.32 -3.98
C PRO A 2 -4.28 -20.28 -4.88
N ASP A 3 -3.85 -19.16 -4.29
CA ASP A 3 -3.03 -18.12 -4.92
C ASP A 3 -3.73 -17.06 -5.79
N ASP A 4 -4.95 -16.68 -5.40
CA ASP A 4 -5.53 -15.40 -5.84
C ASP A 4 -4.87 -14.23 -5.08
N LEU A 5 -3.67 -13.86 -5.52
CA LEU A 5 -2.94 -12.67 -5.04
C LEU A 5 -3.81 -11.42 -5.25
N LEU A 6 -4.09 -10.69 -4.16
CA LEU A 6 -4.97 -9.52 -4.14
C LEU A 6 -4.16 -8.23 -4.09
N ILE A 7 -3.22 -8.13 -3.15
CA ILE A 7 -2.32 -6.99 -3.00
C ILE A 7 -0.88 -7.51 -3.02
N GLU A 8 -0.05 -6.89 -3.84
CA GLU A 8 1.40 -7.11 -3.87
C GLU A 8 2.11 -5.78 -3.59
N ILE A 9 2.96 -5.76 -2.58
CA ILE A 9 3.76 -4.60 -2.19
C ILE A 9 5.21 -4.89 -2.51
N LYS A 10 5.85 -4.00 -3.27
CA LYS A 10 7.26 -4.10 -3.63
C LYS A 10 8.02 -2.86 -3.20
N ASN A 11 9.02 -3.05 -2.34
CA ASN A 11 9.97 -2.03 -1.89
C ASN A 11 9.27 -0.73 -1.42
N LEU A 12 8.17 -0.88 -0.67
CA LEU A 12 7.38 0.28 -0.24
C LEU A 12 8.18 1.11 0.75
N ARG A 13 8.30 2.41 0.47
CA ARG A 13 8.88 3.41 1.37
C ARG A 13 7.91 4.55 1.58
N THR A 14 7.54 4.79 2.83
CA THR A 14 6.67 5.89 3.24
C THR A 14 7.38 6.73 4.29
N HIS A 15 7.70 7.97 3.94
CA HIS A 15 8.49 8.87 4.77
C HIS A 15 7.67 10.10 5.17
N PHE A 16 7.93 10.61 6.37
CA PHE A 16 7.39 11.86 6.89
C PHE A 16 8.49 12.91 6.96
N PHE A 17 8.22 14.08 6.40
CA PHE A 17 9.17 15.19 6.34
C PHE A 17 8.78 16.21 7.41
N THR A 18 9.49 16.19 8.54
CA THR A 18 9.26 17.10 9.67
C THR A 18 10.39 18.12 9.76
N ASP A 19 10.21 19.15 10.58
CA ASP A 19 11.25 20.17 10.81
C ASP A 19 12.50 19.58 11.50
N GLU A 20 12.34 18.46 12.22
CA GLU A 20 13.42 17.75 12.90
C GLU A 20 14.15 16.73 12.00
N GLY A 21 13.64 16.49 10.79
CA GLY A 21 14.26 15.60 9.81
C GLY A 21 13.28 14.69 9.07
N VAL A 22 13.82 13.65 8.44
CA VAL A 22 13.03 12.66 7.69
C VAL A 22 12.82 11.42 8.54
N ILE A 23 11.57 11.10 8.85
CA ILE A 23 11.20 9.86 9.54
C ILE A 23 10.85 8.81 8.49
N GLN A 24 11.63 7.72 8.45
CA GLN A 24 11.41 6.58 7.56
C GLN A 24 10.45 5.58 8.21
N ALA A 25 9.16 5.91 8.23
CA ALA A 25 8.15 5.11 8.94
C ALA A 25 7.87 3.74 8.30
N VAL A 26 8.08 3.62 6.99
CA VAL A 26 8.12 2.36 6.24
C VAL A 26 9.33 2.43 5.32
N ASP A 27 10.21 1.44 5.37
CA ASP A 27 11.46 1.43 4.61
C ASP A 27 11.73 0.03 4.01
N GLY A 28 11.39 -0.14 2.73
CA GLY A 28 11.72 -1.36 1.97
C GLY A 28 10.81 -2.54 2.27
N VAL A 29 9.51 -2.31 2.50
CA VAL A 29 8.57 -3.38 2.82
C VAL A 29 8.14 -4.14 1.56
N HIS A 30 8.17 -5.48 1.65
CA HIS A 30 7.63 -6.42 0.68
C HIS A 30 6.57 -7.30 1.33
N LEU A 31 5.37 -7.33 0.79
CA LEU A 31 4.25 -8.11 1.33
C LEU A 31 3.32 -8.59 0.22
N GLU A 32 2.72 -9.76 0.44
CA GLU A 32 1.68 -10.31 -0.42
C GLU A 32 0.45 -10.61 0.43
N MET A 33 -0.71 -10.20 -0.07
CA MET A 33 -2.01 -10.51 0.52
C MET A 33 -2.85 -11.25 -0.50
N TYR A 34 -3.49 -12.34 -0.07
CA TYR A 34 -4.29 -13.20 -0.94
C TYR A 34 -5.77 -13.07 -0.60
N ARG A 35 -6.63 -13.16 -1.62
CA ARG A 35 -8.08 -13.12 -1.45
C ARG A 35 -8.52 -14.23 -0.49
N ASN A 36 -9.49 -13.90 0.36
CA ASN A 36 -10.06 -14.82 1.38
C ASN A 36 -9.05 -15.31 2.43
N LYS A 37 -7.92 -14.61 2.60
CA LYS A 37 -6.96 -14.85 3.69
C LYS A 37 -6.82 -13.60 4.56
N THR A 38 -6.41 -13.81 5.81
CA THR A 38 -6.10 -12.73 6.75
C THR A 38 -4.59 -12.65 6.92
N LEU A 39 -3.99 -11.49 6.60
CA LEU A 39 -2.60 -11.17 6.93
C LEU A 39 -2.59 -10.32 8.20
N CYS A 40 -1.82 -10.73 9.21
CA CYS A 40 -1.63 -9.98 10.44
C CYS A 40 -0.21 -9.40 10.50
N VAL A 41 -0.09 -8.09 10.70
CA VAL A 41 1.19 -7.41 10.90
C VAL A 41 1.31 -7.05 12.39
N VAL A 42 2.33 -7.59 13.05
CA VAL A 42 2.58 -7.40 14.50
C VAL A 42 3.93 -6.75 14.74
N GLY A 43 4.06 -6.08 15.89
CA GLY A 43 5.28 -5.36 16.27
C GLY A 43 5.00 -4.28 17.30
N GLU A 44 6.05 -3.67 17.84
CA GLU A 44 5.99 -2.64 18.89
C GLU A 44 5.34 -1.32 18.42
N SER A 45 4.93 -0.47 19.36
CA SER A 45 4.44 0.87 19.01
C SER A 45 5.51 1.63 18.21
N GLY A 46 5.10 2.30 17.12
CA GLY A 46 6.02 3.06 16.27
C GLY A 46 6.74 2.27 15.16
N CYS A 47 6.63 0.94 15.09
CA CYS A 47 7.34 0.14 14.08
C CYS A 47 6.77 0.18 12.64
N GLY A 48 5.87 1.13 12.33
CA GLY A 48 5.35 1.32 10.96
C GLY A 48 4.06 0.59 10.59
N LYS A 49 3.49 -0.28 11.44
CA LYS A 49 2.26 -1.08 11.12
C LYS A 49 1.11 -0.26 10.53
N SER A 50 0.69 0.79 11.25
CA SER A 50 -0.42 1.65 10.82
C SER A 50 -0.06 2.44 9.57
N VAL A 51 1.20 2.83 9.42
CA VAL A 51 1.67 3.56 8.22
C VAL A 51 1.65 2.65 7.00
N THR A 52 2.06 1.38 7.12
CA THR A 52 1.94 0.38 6.05
C THR A 52 0.49 0.23 5.62
N ALA A 53 -0.44 0.02 6.56
CA ALA A 53 -1.87 -0.11 6.24
C ALA A 53 -2.45 1.14 5.56
N ARG A 54 -2.11 2.33 6.07
CA ARG A 54 -2.56 3.61 5.48
C ARG A 54 -1.96 3.89 4.11
N SER A 55 -0.74 3.40 3.85
CA SER A 55 -0.09 3.49 2.53
C SER A 55 -0.85 2.64 1.50
N ILE A 56 -1.26 1.42 1.86
CA ILE A 56 -2.09 0.56 1.01
C ILE A 56 -3.42 1.24 0.69
N LEU A 57 -4.06 1.83 1.71
CA LEU A 57 -5.34 2.52 1.58
C LEU A 57 -5.25 3.91 0.93
N GLN A 58 -4.05 4.38 0.55
CA GLN A 58 -3.83 5.71 -0.03
C GLN A 58 -4.34 6.88 0.84
N ILE A 59 -4.27 6.73 2.17
CA ILE A 59 -4.71 7.73 3.16
C ILE A 59 -3.60 8.14 4.12
N VAL A 60 -2.36 8.24 3.64
CA VAL A 60 -1.24 8.77 4.44
C VAL A 60 -1.46 10.28 4.65
N ASP A 61 -1.44 10.73 5.91
CA ASP A 61 -1.57 12.16 6.22
C ASP A 61 -0.29 12.92 5.87
N PRO A 62 -0.39 14.18 5.43
CA PRO A 62 0.74 15.10 5.46
C PRO A 62 1.35 15.18 6.87
N PRO A 63 2.68 15.33 7.00
CA PRO A 63 3.66 15.50 5.92
C PRO A 63 4.18 14.17 5.32
N GLY A 64 3.47 13.07 5.54
CA GLY A 64 3.80 11.74 5.02
C GLY A 64 3.49 11.57 3.54
N ARG A 65 4.35 10.84 2.83
CA ARG A 65 4.12 10.41 1.45
C ARG A 65 4.87 9.14 1.12
N ILE A 66 4.34 8.37 0.18
CA ILE A 66 5.07 7.27 -0.46
C ILE A 66 6.17 7.91 -1.33
N VAL A 67 7.42 7.57 -1.06
CA VAL A 67 8.59 8.11 -1.78
C VAL A 67 9.18 7.12 -2.78
N GLU A 68 8.92 5.83 -2.58
CA GLU A 68 9.41 4.75 -3.43
C GLU A 68 8.50 3.51 -3.28
N GLY A 69 8.55 2.65 -4.31
CA GLY A 69 7.87 1.35 -4.32
C GLY A 69 6.52 1.37 -5.01
N ASN A 70 5.91 0.18 -5.07
CA ASN A 70 4.66 -0.07 -5.77
C ASN A 70 3.67 -0.81 -4.86
N ILE A 71 2.38 -0.57 -5.08
CA ILE A 71 1.29 -1.29 -4.41
C ILE A 71 0.34 -1.78 -5.48
N PHE A 72 0.54 -3.00 -5.96
CA PHE A 72 -0.28 -3.59 -7.01
C PHE A 72 -1.56 -4.18 -6.43
N TYR A 73 -2.70 -3.70 -6.92
CA TYR A 73 -4.01 -4.28 -6.68
C TYR A 73 -4.42 -5.14 -7.87
N HIS A 74 -4.61 -6.42 -7.62
CA HIS A 74 -5.03 -7.41 -8.60
C HIS A 74 -6.54 -7.65 -8.46
N ARG A 75 -7.30 -7.34 -9.50
CA ARG A 75 -8.77 -7.56 -9.53
C ARG A 75 -9.21 -8.19 -10.83
N ASP A 76 -10.41 -8.77 -10.82
CA ASP A 76 -11.13 -9.13 -12.04
C ASP A 76 -11.93 -7.90 -12.50
N ASN A 77 -11.88 -7.56 -13.79
CA ASN A 77 -12.63 -6.45 -14.35
C ASN A 77 -14.10 -6.81 -14.70
N GLY A 78 -14.56 -8.00 -14.32
CA GLY A 78 -15.93 -8.48 -14.56
C GLY A 78 -16.10 -9.27 -15.85
N ASN A 79 -15.07 -9.29 -16.71
CA ASN A 79 -15.06 -10.05 -17.97
C ASN A 79 -14.18 -11.31 -17.89
N GLY A 80 -13.75 -11.71 -16.68
CA GLY A 80 -12.79 -12.81 -16.49
C GLY A 80 -11.36 -12.43 -16.84
N GLN A 81 -11.06 -11.13 -17.01
CA GLN A 81 -9.72 -10.63 -17.27
C GLN A 81 -9.14 -10.03 -16.00
N ARG A 82 -7.89 -10.38 -15.71
CA ARG A 82 -7.16 -9.84 -14.55
C ARG A 82 -6.61 -8.46 -14.88
N GLU A 83 -7.03 -7.48 -14.10
CA GLU A 83 -6.52 -6.12 -14.12
C GLU A 83 -5.54 -5.94 -12.95
N VAL A 84 -4.43 -5.25 -13.21
CA VAL A 84 -3.44 -4.90 -12.18
C VAL A 84 -3.28 -3.39 -12.18
N ILE A 85 -3.53 -2.77 -11.02
CA ILE A 85 -3.46 -1.32 -10.83
C ILE A 85 -2.38 -1.03 -9.80
N ASP A 86 -1.43 -0.17 -10.12
CA ASP A 86 -0.51 0.35 -9.10
C ASP A 86 -1.17 1.52 -8.34
N LEU A 87 -1.62 1.26 -7.12
CA LEU A 87 -2.28 2.25 -6.27
C LEU A 87 -1.35 3.42 -5.93
N ALA A 88 -0.04 3.18 -5.81
CA ALA A 88 0.94 4.22 -5.46
C ALA A 88 1.20 5.21 -6.60
N ALA A 89 0.92 4.81 -7.84
CA ALA A 89 1.04 5.67 -9.02
C ALA A 89 -0.21 6.56 -9.23
N LEU A 90 -1.32 6.27 -8.54
CA LEU A 90 -2.53 7.07 -8.63
C LEU A 90 -2.45 8.30 -7.72
N SER A 91 -3.06 9.40 -8.16
CA SER A 91 -3.26 10.53 -7.25
C SER A 91 -4.26 10.11 -6.14
N PRO A 92 -3.94 10.33 -4.84
CA PRO A 92 -4.83 9.98 -3.73
C PRO A 92 -6.19 10.68 -3.74
N ARG A 93 -6.36 11.73 -4.55
CA ARG A 93 -7.63 12.46 -4.73
C ARG A 93 -8.28 12.23 -6.10
N SER A 94 -7.70 11.36 -6.92
CA SER A 94 -8.22 11.05 -8.25
C SER A 94 -9.62 10.46 -8.17
N ARG A 95 -10.34 10.46 -9.29
CA ARG A 95 -11.59 9.72 -9.40
C ARG A 95 -11.31 8.21 -9.41
N GLN A 96 -10.23 7.80 -10.06
CA GLN A 96 -9.84 6.39 -10.17
C GLN A 96 -9.68 5.72 -8.80
N ILE A 97 -9.00 6.35 -7.84
CA ILE A 97 -8.84 5.77 -6.49
C ILE A 97 -10.17 5.66 -5.71
N ARG A 98 -11.15 6.52 -6.03
CA ARG A 98 -12.49 6.50 -5.40
C ARG A 98 -13.44 5.48 -6.04
N ASP A 99 -13.16 5.08 -7.27
CA ASP A 99 -13.92 4.10 -8.04
C ASP A 99 -13.34 2.67 -7.86
N ILE A 100 -12.36 2.49 -6.96
CA ILE A 100 -11.76 1.20 -6.58
C ILE A 100 -12.51 0.55 -5.41
#